data_AF-A0A173TGW4-F1
#
_entry.id   AF-A0A173TGW4-F1
#
_cell.length_a   1.000
_cell.length_b   1.000
_cell.length_c   1.000
_cell.angle_alpha   90.00
_cell.angle_beta   90.00
_cell.angle_gamma   90.00
#
_symmetry.space_group_name_H-M   'P 1'
#
loop_
_entity.id
_entity.type
_entity.pdbx_description
1 polymer ?
#
loop_
_entity_poly.entity_id
_entity_poly.type
_entity_poly.pdbx_seq_one_letter_code
_entity_poly.pdbx_strand_id
1 'polypeptide(L)'
;MYYLHIYNSEKEEGSIVLPFEDMQPMINFVVDQYQKTIKRLKTNNKKYQKITSIWDKNKYDETLEESIKNFEFGIFCSMEITICYELTPEYNEEKHSEKTKRTEVIHWEIIKNYPLKEKEIVNLMMNPDYEFECNISEEMFSGEVTLPGAAYIWFEDIGVEFEFCIENGENYSAIYRMDMNKAGDDFETDHDEFYHYEIDPTDPEWKANLEIEMCRVLILLHDLK
;
A
#
# COMPACT_ATOMS: atom_id res chain seq x y z
N MET A 1 -3.79 -8.76 -8.37
CA MET A 1 -4.75 -9.54 -7.56
C MET A 1 -4.90 -8.89 -6.20
N TYR A 2 -6.13 -8.72 -5.74
CA TYR A 2 -6.49 -8.11 -4.47
C TYR A 2 -7.15 -9.15 -3.56
N TYR A 3 -6.97 -9.00 -2.26
CA TYR A 3 -7.65 -9.76 -1.22
C TYR A 3 -8.43 -8.81 -0.32
N LEU A 4 -9.68 -9.17 -0.04
CA LEU A 4 -10.48 -8.53 0.98
C LEU A 4 -10.56 -9.46 2.19
N HIS A 5 -9.97 -9.03 3.30
CA HIS A 5 -10.07 -9.69 4.59
C HIS A 5 -11.22 -9.06 5.37
N ILE A 6 -12.12 -9.88 5.91
CA ILE A 6 -13.26 -9.44 6.71
C ILE A 6 -13.26 -10.16 8.04
N TYR A 7 -13.19 -9.42 9.14
CA TYR A 7 -13.25 -9.97 10.49
C TYR A 7 -14.04 -9.03 11.42
N ASN A 8 -14.39 -9.54 12.60
CA ASN A 8 -15.09 -8.75 13.61
C ASN A 8 -14.50 -8.99 15.01
N SER A 9 -14.83 -8.09 15.93
CA SER A 9 -14.36 -8.12 17.33
C SER A 9 -14.72 -9.38 18.13
N GLU A 10 -15.71 -10.17 17.69
CA GLU A 10 -16.05 -11.44 18.35
C GLU A 10 -15.28 -12.65 17.80
N LYS A 11 -14.65 -12.54 16.62
CA LYS A 11 -14.06 -13.69 15.91
C LYS A 11 -12.76 -13.30 15.20
N GLU A 12 -11.68 -13.13 15.96
CA GLU A 12 -10.33 -12.98 15.40
C GLU A 12 -9.90 -14.21 14.58
N GLU A 13 -10.33 -15.43 14.95
CA GLU A 13 -9.99 -16.68 14.22
C GLU A 13 -10.86 -16.95 12.96
N GLY A 14 -11.80 -16.07 12.62
CA GLY A 14 -12.83 -16.30 11.60
C GLY A 14 -12.75 -15.42 10.36
N SER A 15 -11.59 -14.85 10.06
CA SER A 15 -11.41 -13.93 8.93
C SER A 15 -11.85 -14.57 7.61
N ILE A 16 -12.79 -13.94 6.92
CA ILE A 16 -13.18 -14.33 5.56
C ILE A 16 -12.19 -13.64 4.61
N VAL A 17 -11.56 -14.42 3.73
CA VAL A 17 -10.66 -13.91 2.68
C VAL A 17 -11.31 -14.11 1.32
N LEU A 18 -11.50 -13.01 0.58
CA LEU A 18 -12.08 -13.02 -0.76
C LEU A 18 -11.05 -12.54 -1.79
N PRO A 19 -10.69 -13.35 -2.80
CA PRO A 19 -9.78 -12.94 -3.87
C PRO A 19 -10.53 -12.18 -4.98
N PHE A 20 -9.84 -11.22 -5.59
CA PHE A 20 -10.28 -10.49 -6.77
C PHE A 20 -9.11 -10.33 -7.74
N GLU A 21 -9.31 -10.66 -9.00
CA GLU A 21 -8.24 -10.53 -10.02
C GLU A 21 -7.88 -9.05 -10.22
N ASP A 22 -8.91 -8.21 -10.38
CA ASP A 22 -8.82 -6.79 -10.67
C ASP A 22 -9.40 -5.90 -9.57
N MET A 23 -9.00 -4.62 -9.59
CA MET A 23 -9.44 -3.62 -8.61
C MET A 23 -10.94 -3.28 -8.75
N GLN A 24 -11.46 -3.11 -9.97
CA GLN A 24 -12.83 -2.63 -10.16
C GLN A 24 -13.91 -3.62 -9.65
N PRO A 25 -13.82 -4.94 -9.90
CA PRO A 25 -14.72 -5.92 -9.27
C PRO A 25 -14.65 -5.90 -7.73
N MET A 26 -13.44 -5.73 -7.17
CA MET A 26 -13.23 -5.60 -5.72
C MET A 26 -13.95 -4.37 -5.17
N ILE A 27 -13.76 -3.19 -5.78
CA ILE A 27 -14.43 -1.93 -5.40
C ILE A 27 -15.95 -2.11 -5.42
N ASN A 28 -16.50 -2.64 -6.51
CA ASN A 28 -17.94 -2.83 -6.66
C ASN A 28 -18.51 -3.71 -5.55
N PHE A 29 -17.80 -4.79 -5.20
CA PHE A 29 -18.19 -5.69 -4.13
C PHE A 29 -18.13 -5.01 -2.76
N VAL A 30 -17.02 -4.37 -2.42
CA VAL A 30 -16.81 -3.68 -1.15
C VAL A 30 -17.89 -2.62 -0.93
N VAL A 31 -18.14 -1.76 -1.93
CA VAL A 31 -19.13 -0.68 -1.84
C VAL A 31 -20.56 -1.24 -1.66
N ASP A 32 -20.95 -2.27 -2.43
CA ASP A 32 -22.26 -2.92 -2.30
C ASP A 32 -22.44 -3.56 -0.92
N GLN A 33 -21.45 -4.32 -0.44
CA GLN A 33 -21.51 -4.93 0.88
C GLN A 33 -21.57 -3.89 1.98
N TYR A 34 -20.85 -2.77 1.82
CA TYR A 34 -20.80 -1.70 2.82
C TYR A 34 -22.19 -1.09 2.98
N GLN A 35 -22.82 -0.73 1.86
CA GLN A 35 -24.18 -0.18 1.84
C GLN A 35 -25.19 -1.15 2.46
N LYS A 36 -25.11 -2.45 2.12
CA LYS A 36 -25.97 -3.49 2.69
C LYS A 36 -25.77 -3.61 4.20
N THR A 37 -24.53 -3.58 4.67
CA THR A 37 -24.18 -3.68 6.10
C THR A 37 -24.71 -2.48 6.88
N ILE A 38 -24.43 -1.26 6.41
CA ILE A 38 -24.93 -0.03 7.02
C ILE A 38 -26.46 0.00 7.07
N LYS A 39 -27.13 -0.38 5.96
CA LYS A 39 -28.60 -0.47 5.92
C LYS A 39 -29.13 -1.47 6.94
N ARG A 40 -28.52 -2.67 7.04
CA ARG A 40 -28.90 -3.71 8.02
C ARG A 40 -28.77 -3.21 9.46
N LEU A 41 -27.64 -2.58 9.80
CA LEU A 41 -27.39 -2.03 11.14
C LEU A 41 -28.41 -0.94 11.48
N LYS A 42 -28.62 0.03 10.59
CA LYS A 42 -29.57 1.15 10.80
C LYS A 42 -31.02 0.71 10.88
N THR A 43 -31.41 -0.34 10.17
CA THR A 43 -32.80 -0.84 10.17
C THR A 43 -33.13 -1.58 11.46
N ASN A 44 -32.14 -2.17 12.14
CA ASN A 44 -32.34 -2.91 13.38
C ASN A 44 -32.00 -2.08 14.62
N ASN A 45 -32.67 -0.94 14.76
CA ASN A 45 -32.48 0.01 15.86
C ASN A 45 -32.82 -0.55 17.26
N LYS A 46 -33.47 -1.72 17.32
CA LYS A 46 -33.67 -2.46 18.58
C LYS A 46 -32.40 -3.15 19.09
N LYS A 47 -31.44 -3.41 18.20
CA LYS A 47 -30.20 -4.12 18.51
C LYS A 47 -28.97 -3.23 18.45
N TYR A 48 -28.94 -2.28 17.51
CA TYR A 48 -27.74 -1.51 17.21
C TYR A 48 -28.02 -0.01 17.28
N GLN A 49 -27.04 0.74 17.78
CA GLN A 49 -27.07 2.20 17.90
C GLN A 49 -25.68 2.79 17.66
N LYS A 50 -25.59 4.12 17.49
CA LYS A 50 -24.35 4.88 17.29
C LYS A 50 -23.40 4.27 16.24
N ILE A 51 -23.93 4.05 15.04
CA ILE A 51 -23.20 3.45 13.93
C ILE A 51 -22.31 4.52 13.28
N THR A 52 -21.01 4.26 13.22
CA THR A 52 -20.02 5.12 12.55
C THR A 52 -19.12 4.27 11.66
N SER A 53 -18.51 4.89 10.65
CA SER A 53 -17.54 4.24 9.77
C SER A 53 -16.36 5.16 9.49
N ILE A 54 -15.18 4.55 9.35
CA ILE A 54 -13.90 5.23 9.13
C ILE A 54 -13.10 4.39 8.12
N TRP A 55 -12.32 5.03 7.27
CA TRP A 55 -11.34 4.37 6.39
C TRP A 55 -10.07 5.23 6.29
N ASP A 56 -8.93 4.60 5.94
CA ASP A 56 -7.58 5.18 6.08
C ASP A 56 -7.33 6.49 5.32
N LYS A 57 -8.13 6.79 4.30
CA LYS A 57 -8.08 8.06 3.57
C LYS A 57 -9.32 8.90 3.80
N ASN A 58 -9.63 9.22 5.06
CA ASN A 58 -10.48 10.39 5.34
C ASN A 58 -9.73 11.70 5.03
N LYS A 59 -9.35 11.93 3.76
CA LYS A 59 -9.36 13.30 3.23
C LYS A 59 -10.84 13.70 3.18
N TYR A 60 -11.19 14.77 3.86
CA TYR A 60 -12.58 15.16 4.12
C TYR A 60 -13.49 15.07 2.88
N ASP A 61 -14.66 14.42 3.04
CA ASP A 61 -15.80 14.29 2.12
C ASP A 61 -15.69 13.35 0.88
N GLU A 62 -14.68 12.48 0.77
CA GLU A 62 -14.64 11.47 -0.31
C GLU A 62 -15.58 10.27 -0.06
N THR A 63 -16.13 9.69 -1.13
CA THR A 63 -16.91 8.44 -1.03
C THR A 63 -15.99 7.23 -0.83
N LEU A 64 -16.50 6.13 -0.26
CA LEU A 64 -15.72 4.89 -0.11
C LEU A 64 -15.15 4.38 -1.45
N GLU A 65 -15.90 4.54 -2.54
CA GLU A 65 -15.43 4.17 -3.88
C GLU A 65 -14.20 4.99 -4.30
N GLU A 66 -14.26 6.31 -4.14
CA GLU A 66 -13.16 7.22 -4.47
C GLU A 66 -11.96 6.98 -3.56
N SER A 67 -12.18 6.78 -2.26
CA SER A 67 -11.10 6.49 -1.32
C SER A 67 -10.34 5.20 -1.67
N ILE A 68 -11.04 4.15 -2.14
CA ILE A 68 -10.37 2.92 -2.60
C ILE A 68 -9.60 3.16 -3.90
N LYS A 69 -10.18 3.88 -4.87
CA LYS A 69 -9.50 4.20 -6.14
C LYS A 69 -8.24 5.05 -5.94
N ASN A 70 -8.31 5.99 -4.99
CA ASN A 70 -7.22 6.89 -4.67
C ASN A 70 -6.21 6.26 -3.69
N PHE A 71 -6.45 5.04 -3.21
CA PHE A 71 -5.54 4.38 -2.29
C PHE A 71 -4.31 3.86 -3.04
N GLU A 72 -3.12 4.21 -2.56
CA GLU A 72 -1.87 3.73 -3.13
C GLU A 72 -1.55 2.38 -2.48
N PHE A 73 -2.00 1.31 -3.12
CA PHE A 73 -1.68 -0.06 -2.71
C PHE A 73 -0.21 -0.38 -3.04
N GLY A 74 0.71 0.12 -2.21
CA GLY A 74 2.12 -0.31 -2.19
C GLY A 74 2.28 -1.77 -1.76
N ILE A 75 3.52 -2.27 -1.80
CA ILE A 75 3.85 -3.70 -1.59
C ILE A 75 3.38 -4.21 -0.21
N PHE A 76 3.50 -3.38 0.83
CA PHE A 76 3.08 -3.70 2.20
C PHE A 76 1.94 -2.80 2.71
N CYS A 77 1.25 -2.10 1.80
CA CYS A 77 0.16 -1.20 2.17
C CYS A 77 -1.17 -1.94 2.06
N SER A 78 -1.98 -1.83 3.11
CA SER A 78 -3.38 -2.25 3.11
C SER A 78 -4.29 -1.06 3.40
N MET A 79 -5.52 -1.12 2.87
CA MET A 79 -6.55 -0.12 3.18
C MET A 79 -7.53 -0.71 4.17
N GLU A 80 -7.66 -0.08 5.33
CA GLU A 80 -8.63 -0.44 6.35
C GLU A 80 -9.94 0.32 6.18
N ILE A 81 -11.05 -0.40 6.37
CA ILE A 81 -12.40 0.12 6.46
C ILE A 81 -13.02 -0.47 7.72
N THR A 82 -13.39 0.42 8.64
CA THR A 82 -13.90 0.05 9.95
C THR A 82 -15.34 0.53 10.11
N ILE A 83 -16.24 -0.36 10.53
CA ILE A 83 -17.62 -0.03 10.91
C ILE A 83 -17.79 -0.30 12.41
N CYS A 84 -17.96 0.76 13.19
CA CYS A 84 -18.21 0.69 14.63
C CYS A 84 -19.71 0.84 14.92
N TYR A 85 -20.22 0.06 15.86
CA TYR A 85 -21.59 0.19 16.36
C TYR A 85 -21.69 -0.22 17.82
N GLU A 86 -22.60 0.40 18.55
CA GLU A 86 -22.93 0.00 19.92
C GLU A 86 -24.13 -0.95 19.92
N LEU A 87 -24.11 -1.94 20.81
CA LEU A 87 -25.32 -2.71 21.12
C LEU A 87 -26.28 -1.85 21.97
N THR A 88 -27.59 -2.02 21.79
CA THR A 88 -28.57 -1.48 22.73
C THR A 88 -28.40 -2.17 24.10
N PRO A 89 -28.68 -1.48 25.22
CA PRO A 89 -28.55 -2.09 26.55
C PRO A 89 -29.33 -3.38 26.69
N GLU A 90 -30.55 -3.43 26.16
CA GLU A 90 -31.44 -4.60 26.24
C GLU A 90 -30.87 -5.80 25.48
N TYR A 91 -30.37 -5.56 24.26
CA TYR A 91 -29.77 -6.62 23.45
C TYR A 91 -28.42 -7.07 24.02
N ASN A 92 -27.63 -6.15 24.57
CA ASN A 92 -26.36 -6.49 25.22
C ASN A 92 -26.58 -7.38 26.45
N GLU A 93 -27.57 -7.07 27.29
CA GLU A 93 -27.92 -7.88 28.45
C GLU A 93 -28.40 -9.29 28.04
N GLU A 94 -29.21 -9.40 26.97
CA GLU A 94 -29.66 -10.69 26.42
C GLU A 94 -28.49 -11.55 25.92
N LYS A 95 -27.54 -10.94 25.21
CA LYS A 95 -26.48 -11.67 24.48
C LYS A 95 -25.22 -11.92 25.31
N HIS A 96 -24.88 -11.02 26.23
CA HIS A 96 -23.61 -11.03 26.97
C HIS A 96 -23.78 -10.98 28.50
N SER A 97 -25.00 -10.86 29.02
CA SER A 97 -25.26 -10.72 30.47
C SER A 97 -24.59 -9.49 31.12
N GLU A 98 -24.17 -8.52 30.30
CA GLU A 98 -23.48 -7.29 30.72
C GLU A 98 -24.43 -6.08 30.62
N LYS A 99 -24.39 -5.19 31.62
CA LYS A 99 -25.17 -3.92 31.63
C LYS A 99 -24.38 -2.72 31.13
N THR A 100 -23.11 -2.90 30.80
CA THR A 100 -22.20 -1.86 30.32
C THR A 100 -22.37 -1.64 28.82
N LYS A 101 -21.93 -0.48 28.34
CA LYS A 101 -21.91 -0.19 26.89
C LYS A 101 -20.91 -1.13 26.23
N ARG A 102 -21.33 -1.77 25.15
CA ARG A 102 -20.50 -2.64 24.31
C ARG A 102 -20.45 -2.10 22.90
N THR A 103 -19.22 -1.82 22.44
CA THR A 103 -18.93 -1.42 21.07
C THR A 103 -18.39 -2.63 20.33
N GLU A 104 -18.96 -2.91 19.17
CA GLU A 104 -18.54 -3.95 18.26
C GLU A 104 -18.00 -3.31 16.98
N VAL A 105 -17.07 -4.00 16.34
CA VAL A 105 -16.35 -3.52 15.17
C VAL A 105 -16.34 -4.58 14.08
N ILE A 106 -16.61 -4.16 12.85
CA ILE A 106 -16.37 -4.94 11.65
C ILE A 106 -15.19 -4.29 10.93
N HIS A 107 -14.13 -5.07 10.72
CA HIS A 107 -12.91 -4.65 10.03
C HIS A 107 -12.86 -5.30 8.66
N TRP A 108 -12.69 -4.46 7.65
CA TRP A 108 -12.35 -4.88 6.31
C TRP A 108 -10.98 -4.34 5.96
N GLU A 109 -10.13 -5.20 5.42
CA GLU A 109 -8.79 -4.85 5.00
C GLU A 109 -8.63 -5.28 3.55
N ILE A 110 -8.31 -4.33 2.68
CA ILE A 110 -8.02 -4.57 1.27
C ILE A 110 -6.50 -4.63 1.13
N ILE A 111 -6.00 -5.76 0.68
CA ILE A 111 -4.58 -5.99 0.43
C ILE A 111 -4.40 -6.23 -1.05
N LYS A 112 -3.38 -5.62 -1.64
CA LYS A 112 -2.93 -5.99 -2.98
C LYS A 112 -1.81 -7.00 -2.87
N ASN A 113 -1.98 -8.14 -3.50
CA ASN A 113 -0.97 -9.19 -3.46
C ASN A 113 0.07 -8.97 -4.56
N TYR A 114 1.28 -8.64 -4.14
CA TYR A 114 2.45 -8.64 -5.00
C TYR A 114 3.13 -10.01 -4.92
N PRO A 115 3.28 -10.74 -6.04
CA PRO A 115 3.89 -12.07 -6.05
C PRO A 115 5.42 -12.00 -5.91
N LEU A 116 5.93 -11.27 -4.90
CA LEU A 116 7.35 -11.16 -4.61
C LEU A 116 7.82 -12.46 -3.93
N LYS A 117 8.77 -13.16 -4.56
CA LYS A 117 9.28 -14.46 -4.10
C LYS A 117 10.72 -14.40 -3.56
N GLU A 118 11.39 -13.28 -3.76
CA GLU A 118 12.79 -13.08 -3.38
C GLU A 118 12.87 -12.66 -1.92
N LYS A 119 13.24 -13.62 -1.06
CA LYS A 119 13.28 -13.42 0.40
C LYS A 119 14.22 -12.28 0.81
N GLU A 120 15.33 -12.09 0.10
CA GLU A 120 16.31 -11.04 0.38
C GLU A 120 15.68 -9.65 0.20
N ILE A 121 14.91 -9.44 -0.88
CA ILE A 121 14.16 -8.19 -1.10
C ILE A 121 13.11 -7.99 0.00
N VAL A 122 12.33 -9.03 0.31
CA VAL A 122 11.33 -8.94 1.38
C VAL A 122 11.97 -8.57 2.72
N ASN A 123 13.11 -9.18 3.05
CA ASN A 123 13.83 -8.87 4.28
C ASN A 123 14.35 -7.43 4.30
N LEU A 124 14.87 -6.95 3.15
CA LEU A 124 15.36 -5.59 2.99
C LEU A 124 14.22 -4.59 3.19
N MET A 125 13.12 -4.72 2.46
CA MET A 125 12.01 -3.78 2.51
C MET A 125 11.24 -3.79 3.84
N MET A 126 11.34 -4.87 4.62
CA MET A 126 10.76 -4.97 5.96
C MET A 126 11.70 -4.43 7.05
N ASN A 127 12.93 -4.06 6.71
CA ASN A 127 13.87 -3.49 7.66
C ASN A 127 13.44 -2.04 7.99
N PRO A 128 13.40 -1.63 9.28
CA PRO A 128 13.04 -0.27 9.65
C PRO A 128 13.98 0.83 9.08
N ASP A 129 15.22 0.49 8.72
CA ASP A 129 16.20 1.42 8.15
C ASP A 129 16.11 1.51 6.62
N TYR A 130 15.18 0.78 5.99
CA TYR A 130 14.90 0.86 4.56
C TYR A 130 13.94 2.01 4.25
N GLU A 131 14.31 2.86 3.31
CA GLU A 131 13.47 3.94 2.81
C GLU A 131 13.47 3.96 1.28
N PHE A 132 12.29 4.12 0.67
CA PHE A 132 12.11 4.30 -0.77
C PHE A 132 11.38 5.61 -1.06
N GLU A 133 11.96 6.43 -1.92
CA GLU A 133 11.35 7.65 -2.43
C GLU A 133 11.30 7.62 -3.95
N CYS A 134 10.17 8.05 -4.54
CA CYS A 134 10.02 8.13 -5.99
C CYS A 134 9.26 9.40 -6.36
N ASN A 135 9.91 10.21 -7.20
CA ASN A 135 9.49 11.54 -7.62
C ASN A 135 9.01 11.56 -9.09
N ILE A 136 8.89 10.39 -9.72
CA ILE A 136 8.39 10.26 -11.09
C ILE A 136 6.88 10.42 -11.11
N SER A 137 6.40 11.33 -11.94
CA SER A 137 4.98 11.50 -12.25
C SER A 137 4.64 10.89 -13.61
N GLU A 138 3.42 10.36 -13.78
CA GLU A 138 2.99 9.71 -15.02
C GLU A 138 3.12 10.59 -16.28
N GLU A 139 2.98 11.91 -16.14
CA GLU A 139 3.13 12.87 -17.24
C GLU A 139 4.55 12.89 -17.84
N MET A 140 5.57 12.50 -17.06
CA MET A 140 6.96 12.48 -17.51
C MET A 140 7.23 11.37 -18.54
N PHE A 141 6.37 10.34 -18.65
CA PHE A 141 6.51 9.28 -19.65
C PHE A 141 6.14 9.72 -21.09
N SER A 142 5.62 10.94 -21.25
CA SER A 142 5.05 11.42 -22.53
C SER A 142 6.00 12.25 -23.39
N GLY A 143 7.26 12.46 -22.97
CA GLY A 143 8.23 13.28 -23.68
C GLY A 143 9.68 12.95 -23.35
N GLU A 144 10.58 13.82 -23.80
CA GLU A 144 11.98 13.77 -23.38
C GLU A 144 12.09 14.15 -21.90
N VAL A 145 12.94 13.44 -21.17
CA VAL A 145 13.13 13.62 -19.74
C VAL A 145 14.58 13.35 -19.40
N THR A 146 15.14 14.18 -18.52
CA THR A 146 16.40 13.93 -17.84
C THR A 146 16.20 14.34 -16.40
N LEU A 147 16.01 13.34 -15.54
CA LEU A 147 15.73 13.52 -14.13
C LEU A 147 16.69 12.64 -13.32
N PRO A 148 17.87 13.17 -12.95
CA PRO A 148 18.66 12.64 -11.86
C PRO A 148 17.83 12.66 -10.57
N GLY A 149 18.03 11.67 -9.71
CA GLY A 149 17.30 11.56 -8.45
C GLY A 149 15.81 11.28 -8.62
N ALA A 150 15.43 10.62 -9.70
CA ALA A 150 14.04 10.31 -10.00
C ALA A 150 13.43 9.34 -8.96
N ALA A 151 14.24 8.42 -8.44
CA ALA A 151 13.92 7.63 -7.27
C ALA A 151 15.18 7.28 -6.47
N TYR A 152 15.00 6.98 -5.19
CA TYR A 152 16.07 6.61 -4.27
C TYR A 152 15.66 5.42 -3.41
N ILE A 153 16.61 4.54 -3.13
CA ILE A 153 16.55 3.65 -1.96
C ILE A 153 17.73 3.99 -1.05
N TRP A 154 17.45 4.17 0.23
CA TRP A 154 18.45 4.25 1.29
C TRP A 154 18.30 3.04 2.22
N PHE A 155 19.45 2.50 2.63
CA PHE A 155 19.53 1.44 3.61
C PHE A 155 20.82 1.57 4.42
N GLU A 156 20.71 1.95 5.69
CA GLU A 156 21.87 2.25 6.55
C GLU A 156 22.81 3.30 5.91
N ASP A 157 24.04 2.93 5.59
CA ASP A 157 25.07 3.78 4.96
C ASP A 157 25.24 3.55 3.46
N ILE A 158 24.33 2.79 2.84
CA ILE A 158 24.33 2.47 1.40
C ILE A 158 23.00 2.81 0.74
N GLY A 159 23.00 2.91 -0.59
CA GLY A 159 21.80 3.21 -1.35
C GLY A 159 21.93 2.97 -2.84
N VAL A 160 20.87 3.28 -3.56
CA VAL A 160 20.85 3.37 -5.02
C VAL A 160 19.97 4.53 -5.48
N GLU A 161 20.38 5.17 -6.58
CA GLU A 161 19.65 6.26 -7.24
C GLU A 161 19.15 5.76 -8.60
N PHE A 162 17.88 6.00 -8.92
CA PHE A 162 17.39 5.86 -10.29
C PHE A 162 17.40 7.22 -11.00
N GLU A 163 18.10 7.29 -12.13
CA GLU A 163 18.02 8.40 -13.07
C GLU A 163 17.03 8.05 -14.18
N PHE A 164 16.01 8.90 -14.37
CA PHE A 164 15.04 8.74 -15.45
C PHE A 164 15.46 9.56 -16.66
N CYS A 165 15.86 8.89 -17.74
CA CYS A 165 16.37 9.52 -18.94
C CYS A 165 15.75 8.94 -20.22
N ILE A 166 15.03 9.78 -20.96
CA ILE A 166 14.54 9.50 -22.33
C ILE A 166 15.01 10.65 -23.22
N GLU A 167 15.87 10.34 -24.19
CA GLU A 167 16.41 11.32 -25.13
C GLU A 167 16.23 10.82 -26.56
N ASN A 168 15.70 11.64 -27.47
CA ASN A 168 15.44 11.27 -28.86
C ASN A 168 14.58 10.00 -29.05
N GLY A 169 13.77 9.64 -28.05
CA GLY A 169 12.94 8.42 -28.04
C GLY A 169 13.69 7.15 -27.64
N GLU A 170 14.95 7.25 -27.23
CA GLU A 170 15.73 6.16 -26.63
C GLU A 170 15.76 6.33 -25.11
N ASN A 171 15.68 5.21 -24.38
CA ASN A 171 15.69 5.19 -22.93
C ASN A 171 17.11 4.88 -22.44
N TYR A 172 17.68 5.80 -21.66
CA TYR A 172 19.02 5.69 -21.07
C TYR A 172 18.96 5.60 -19.54
N SER A 173 17.78 5.32 -18.99
CA SER A 173 17.58 5.26 -17.55
C SER A 173 18.43 4.17 -16.91
N ALA A 174 18.91 4.46 -15.70
CA ALA A 174 19.82 3.58 -14.98
C ALA A 174 19.65 3.74 -13.47
N ILE A 175 19.95 2.65 -12.76
CA ILE A 175 20.05 2.60 -11.31
C ILE A 175 21.54 2.60 -10.96
N TYR A 176 21.98 3.63 -10.26
CA TYR A 176 23.37 3.85 -9.84
C TYR A 176 23.55 3.47 -8.38
N ARG A 177 24.76 3.04 -8.04
CA ARG A 177 25.20 2.88 -6.65
C ARG A 177 25.25 4.23 -5.94
N MET A 178 24.84 4.25 -4.67
CA MET A 178 25.10 5.35 -3.75
C MET A 178 25.77 4.82 -2.47
N ASP A 179 26.66 5.62 -1.90
CA ASP A 179 27.26 5.37 -0.59
C ASP A 179 27.20 6.65 0.26
N MET A 180 27.03 6.49 1.57
CA MET A 180 27.16 7.60 2.51
C MET A 180 28.58 8.16 2.44
N ASN A 181 28.70 9.48 2.35
CA ASN A 181 29.98 10.15 2.31
C ASN A 181 30.76 9.93 3.62
N LYS A 182 32.07 10.22 3.59
CA LYS A 182 32.94 10.01 4.77
C LYS A 182 32.56 10.86 5.99
N ALA A 183 31.82 11.95 5.79
CA ALA A 183 31.36 12.81 6.87
C ALA A 183 30.08 12.28 7.54
N GLY A 184 29.36 11.35 6.89
CA GLY A 184 28.11 10.78 7.38
C GLY A 184 26.92 11.74 7.28
N ASP A 185 26.99 12.74 6.40
CA ASP A 185 25.99 13.80 6.28
C ASP A 185 25.33 13.93 4.90
N ASP A 186 25.78 13.17 3.91
CA ASP A 186 25.21 13.16 2.56
C ASP A 186 25.53 11.83 1.85
N PHE A 187 24.76 11.49 0.81
CA PHE A 187 25.05 10.36 -0.07
C PHE A 187 25.69 10.82 -1.38
N GLU A 188 26.66 10.06 -1.88
CA GLU A 188 27.32 10.31 -3.16
C GLU A 188 26.95 9.19 -4.15
N THR A 189 26.57 9.59 -5.37
CA THR A 189 26.23 8.66 -6.47
C THR A 189 27.47 8.31 -7.27
N ASP A 190 27.74 7.02 -7.45
CA ASP A 190 28.80 6.51 -8.31
C ASP A 190 28.26 6.26 -9.72
N HIS A 191 28.58 7.17 -10.65
CA HIS A 191 28.15 7.07 -12.03
C HIS A 191 28.91 6.03 -12.87
N ASP A 192 29.95 5.39 -12.32
CA ASP A 192 30.66 4.28 -12.97
C ASP A 192 30.05 2.90 -12.61
N GLU A 193 29.33 2.78 -11.49
CA GLU A 193 28.67 1.53 -11.04
C GLU A 193 27.14 1.61 -11.19
N PHE A 194 26.62 1.07 -12.29
CA PHE A 194 25.19 1.16 -12.62
C PHE A 194 24.60 -0.09 -13.29
N TYR A 195 23.26 -0.13 -13.30
CA TYR A 195 22.46 -1.11 -14.00
C TYR A 195 21.35 -0.42 -14.82
N HIS A 196 21.25 -0.73 -16.12
CA HIS A 196 20.18 -0.17 -16.96
C HIS A 196 18.82 -0.77 -16.58
N TYR A 197 17.82 0.10 -16.39
CA TYR A 197 16.46 -0.31 -16.14
C TYR A 197 15.48 0.63 -16.83
N GLU A 198 14.54 0.05 -17.58
CA GLU A 198 13.50 0.79 -18.27
C GLU A 198 12.15 0.54 -17.60
N ILE A 199 11.49 1.62 -17.19
CA ILE A 199 10.12 1.56 -16.69
C ILE A 199 9.17 1.29 -17.86
N ASP A 200 8.26 0.32 -17.70
CA ASP A 200 7.09 0.16 -18.59
C ASP A 200 5.97 1.09 -18.11
N PRO A 201 5.70 2.22 -18.78
CA PRO A 201 4.68 3.18 -18.35
C PRO A 201 3.25 2.66 -18.54
N THR A 202 3.07 1.54 -19.25
CA THR A 202 1.75 0.93 -19.44
C THR A 202 1.38 -0.03 -18.31
N ASP A 203 2.36 -0.42 -17.49
CA ASP A 203 2.13 -1.24 -16.31
C ASP A 203 1.64 -0.35 -15.15
N PRO A 204 0.39 -0.51 -14.66
CA PRO A 204 -0.07 0.22 -13.48
C PRO A 204 0.75 -0.07 -12.21
N GLU A 205 1.59 -1.10 -12.23
CA GLU A 205 2.50 -1.51 -11.15
C GLU A 205 3.91 -0.94 -11.29
N TRP A 206 4.16 -0.08 -12.28
CA TRP A 206 5.50 0.39 -12.63
C TRP A 206 6.31 0.89 -11.42
N LYS A 207 5.66 1.60 -10.48
CA LYS A 207 6.34 2.16 -9.30
C LYS A 207 6.81 1.07 -8.33
N ALA A 208 5.97 0.06 -8.10
CA ALA A 208 6.34 -1.09 -7.27
C ALA A 208 7.39 -1.96 -7.97
N ASN A 209 7.29 -2.12 -9.30
CA ASN A 209 8.29 -2.84 -10.08
C ASN A 209 9.66 -2.13 -10.06
N LEU A 210 9.67 -0.79 -10.14
CA LEU A 210 10.86 0.03 -9.97
C LEU A 210 11.48 -0.18 -8.59
N GLU A 211 10.69 -0.08 -7.52
CA GLU A 211 11.17 -0.31 -6.15
C GLU A 211 11.80 -1.70 -5.98
N ILE A 212 11.14 -2.74 -6.52
CA ILE A 212 11.65 -4.13 -6.49
C ILE A 212 12.96 -4.25 -7.27
N GLU A 213 13.06 -3.65 -8.46
CA GLU A 213 14.29 -3.72 -9.25
C GLU A 213 15.42 -2.92 -8.58
N MET A 214 15.13 -1.76 -8.01
CA MET A 214 16.10 -1.00 -7.24
C MET A 214 16.60 -1.79 -6.02
N CYS A 215 15.73 -2.53 -5.33
CA CYS A 215 16.16 -3.46 -4.28
C CYS A 215 17.11 -4.54 -4.80
N ARG A 216 16.82 -5.14 -5.97
CA ARG A 216 17.71 -6.12 -6.60
C ARG A 216 19.07 -5.54 -6.91
N VAL A 217 19.10 -4.33 -7.48
CA VAL A 217 20.33 -3.64 -7.84
C VAL A 217 21.11 -3.24 -6.60
N LEU A 218 20.45 -2.78 -5.53
CA LEU A 218 21.09 -2.49 -4.25
C LEU A 218 21.78 -3.74 -3.68
N ILE A 219 21.09 -4.87 -3.65
CA ILE A 219 21.68 -6.16 -3.21
C ILE A 219 22.87 -6.56 -4.08
N LEU A 220 22.80 -6.31 -5.40
CA LEU A 220 23.84 -6.66 -6.36
C LEU A 220 25.08 -5.77 -6.24
N LEU A 221 24.92 -4.45 -6.23
CA LEU A 221 26.03 -3.49 -6.23
C LEU A 221 26.73 -3.39 -4.86
N HIS A 222 26.00 -3.68 -3.78
CA HIS A 222 26.54 -3.67 -2.40
C HIS A 222 26.82 -5.07 -1.83
N ASP A 223 26.67 -6.12 -2.65
CA ASP A 223 26.98 -7.52 -2.27
C ASP A 223 26.30 -8.00 -0.96
N LEU A 224 25.02 -7.65 -0.74
CA LEU A 224 24.28 -7.89 0.52
C LEU A 224 23.81 -9.34 0.78
N LYS A 225 24.57 -10.34 0.35
CA LYS A 225 24.20 -11.77 0.42
C LYS A 225 24.28 -12.39 1.82
#